data_AF-A0A966I1Q2-F1
#
_entry.id   AF-A0A966I1Q2-F1
#
_cell.length_a   1.000
_cell.length_b   1.000
_cell.length_c   1.000
_cell.angle_alpha   90.00
_cell.angle_beta   90.00
_cell.angle_gamma   90.00
#
_symmetry.space_group_name_H-M   'P 1'
#
loop_
_entity.id
_entity.type
_entity.pdbx_description
1 polymer ?
#
loop_
_entity_poly.entity_id
_entity_poly.type
_entity_poly.pdbx_seq_one_letter_code
_entity_poly.pdbx_strand_id
1 'polypeptide(L)'
;MRSRSQLQLLVVQIFVASLMLALVGRLFYLQVADGPRYQEAALDIQSRDIVTPALRGLIVDNEGNPIAINKAGLMVTADRSILDKQSDKGRAVLIRVAEVLDLNFIDVFARTRLCGELPKGERDGCWNGNRYQPIPITKEASENQVLTILEQ
;
A
#
# COMPACT_ATOMS: atom_id res chain seq x y z
N MET A 1 24.09 32.99 -57.10
CA MET A 1 23.98 31.52 -57.00
C MET A 1 24.08 31.14 -55.53
N ARG A 2 23.01 30.59 -54.94
CA ARG A 2 23.02 30.19 -53.52
C ARG A 2 23.97 28.99 -53.35
N SER A 3 24.89 29.02 -52.39
CA SER A 3 25.86 27.93 -52.22
C SER A 3 25.15 26.66 -51.75
N ARG A 4 25.65 25.47 -52.16
CA ARG A 4 25.11 24.17 -51.74
C ARG A 4 25.02 24.04 -50.20
N SER A 5 25.97 24.64 -49.46
CA SER A 5 25.96 24.63 -47.99
C SER A 5 24.80 25.42 -47.38
N GLN A 6 24.41 26.56 -47.97
CA GLN A 6 23.27 27.34 -47.48
C GLN A 6 21.94 26.61 -47.69
N LEU A 7 21.81 25.87 -48.79
CA LEU A 7 20.64 25.02 -49.06
C LEU A 7 20.56 23.85 -48.08
N GLN A 8 21.68 23.18 -47.79
CA GLN A 8 21.73 22.10 -46.80
C GLN A 8 21.38 22.57 -45.39
N LEU A 9 21.92 23.70 -44.95
CA LEU A 9 21.59 24.30 -43.65
C LEU A 9 20.09 24.64 -43.54
N LEU A 10 19.51 25.18 -44.61
CA LEU A 10 18.09 25.52 -44.64
C LEU A 10 17.19 24.27 -44.54
N VAL A 11 17.57 23.16 -45.21
CA VAL A 11 16.85 21.89 -45.09
C VAL A 11 16.93 21.33 -43.67
N VAL A 12 18.11 21.33 -43.05
CA VAL A 12 18.29 20.85 -41.67
C VAL A 12 17.49 21.71 -40.70
N GLN A 13 17.49 23.04 -40.88
CA GLN A 13 16.74 23.95 -40.02
C GLN A 13 15.22 23.71 -40.10
N ILE A 14 14.68 23.47 -41.30
CA ILE A 14 13.27 23.12 -41.47
C ILE A 14 12.95 21.77 -40.82
N PHE A 15 13.85 20.79 -40.96
CA PHE A 15 13.68 19.47 -40.35
C PHE A 15 13.67 19.54 -38.82
N VAL A 16 14.59 20.30 -38.22
CA VAL A 16 14.61 20.51 -36.76
C VAL A 16 13.37 21.28 -36.32
N ALA A 17 12.97 22.32 -37.05
CA ALA A 17 11.78 23.09 -36.73
C ALA A 17 10.51 22.23 -36.78
N SER A 18 10.36 21.31 -37.75
CA SER A 18 9.20 20.43 -37.81
C SER A 18 9.16 19.43 -36.65
N LEU A 19 10.31 18.90 -36.24
CA LEU A 19 10.44 18.04 -35.05
C LEU A 19 10.05 18.77 -33.77
N MET A 20 10.52 20.00 -33.59
CA MET A 20 10.15 20.84 -32.44
C MET A 20 8.65 21.13 -32.43
N LEU A 21 8.06 21.42 -33.59
CA LEU A 21 6.64 21.72 -33.70
C LEU A 21 5.78 20.48 -33.38
N ALA A 22 6.20 19.28 -33.80
CA ALA A 22 5.56 18.03 -33.43
C ALA A 22 5.61 17.76 -31.91
N LEU A 23 6.74 18.02 -31.26
CA LEU A 23 6.89 17.87 -29.81
C LEU A 23 6.04 18.88 -29.03
N VAL A 24 6.00 20.13 -29.47
CA VAL A 24 5.12 21.17 -28.87
C VAL A 24 3.65 20.80 -29.04
N GLY A 25 3.25 20.31 -30.21
CA GLY A 25 1.90 19.81 -30.43
C GLY A 25 1.55 18.63 -29.51
N ARG A 26 2.48 17.69 -29.32
CA ARG A 26 2.30 16.57 -28.38
C ARG A 26 2.17 17.05 -26.93
N LEU A 27 2.99 18.02 -26.53
CA LEU A 27 2.93 18.62 -25.20
C LEU A 27 1.59 19.32 -24.96
N PHE A 28 1.12 20.09 -25.94
CA PHE A 28 -0.17 20.77 -25.88
C PHE A 28 -1.33 19.76 -25.74
N TYR A 29 -1.30 18.66 -26.50
CA TYR A 29 -2.29 17.60 -26.40
C TYR A 29 -2.36 17.01 -24.98
N LEU A 30 -1.21 16.67 -24.39
CA LEU A 30 -1.16 16.10 -23.04
C LEU A 30 -1.60 17.09 -21.95
N GLN A 31 -1.31 18.38 -22.11
CA GLN A 31 -1.68 19.39 -21.10
C GLN A 31 -3.13 19.87 -21.23
N VAL A 32 -3.66 20.03 -22.45
CA VAL A 32 -4.95 20.69 -22.70
C VAL A 32 -6.05 19.69 -23.06
N ALA A 33 -5.79 18.75 -23.98
CA ALA A 33 -6.81 17.80 -24.42
C ALA A 33 -7.00 16.65 -23.40
N ASP A 34 -5.89 16.07 -22.93
CA ASP A 34 -5.91 14.98 -21.94
C ASP A 34 -5.67 15.44 -20.49
N GLY A 35 -5.51 16.75 -20.26
CA GLY A 35 -5.24 17.32 -18.93
C GLY A 35 -6.19 16.83 -17.83
N PRO A 36 -7.52 16.86 -18.02
CA PRO A 36 -8.49 16.40 -17.03
C PRO A 36 -8.33 14.92 -16.66
N ARG A 37 -8.01 14.07 -17.65
CA ARG A 37 -7.86 12.63 -17.43
C ARG A 37 -6.64 12.31 -16.55
N TYR A 38 -5.52 12.99 -16.76
CA TYR A 38 -4.34 12.82 -15.91
C TYR A 38 -4.53 13.44 -14.53
N GLN A 39 -5.34 14.50 -14.41
CA GLN A 39 -5.72 15.06 -13.11
C GLN A 39 -6.60 14.07 -12.31
N GLU A 40 -7.59 13.46 -12.93
CA GLU A 40 -8.41 12.41 -12.30
C GLU A 40 -7.57 11.21 -11.88
N ALA A 41 -6.67 10.72 -12.74
CA ALA A 41 -5.77 9.63 -12.39
C ALA A 41 -4.83 9.99 -11.22
N ALA A 42 -4.39 11.25 -11.12
CA ALA A 42 -3.61 11.71 -9.97
C ALA A 42 -4.44 11.79 -8.69
N LEU A 43 -5.69 12.26 -8.79
CA LEU A 43 -6.62 12.30 -7.67
C LEU A 43 -6.94 10.90 -7.17
N ASP A 44 -7.23 9.93 -8.04
CA ASP A 44 -7.51 8.53 -7.67
C ASP A 44 -6.35 7.85 -6.92
N ILE A 45 -5.10 8.18 -7.27
CA ILE A 45 -3.92 7.72 -6.53
C ILE A 45 -3.83 8.37 -5.13
N GLN A 46 -4.27 9.63 -5.00
CA GLN A 46 -4.18 10.40 -3.76
C GLN A 46 -5.35 10.14 -2.81
N SER A 47 -6.58 10.08 -3.32
CA SER A 47 -7.80 9.83 -2.57
C SER A 47 -8.07 8.34 -2.55
N ARG A 48 -7.81 7.72 -1.40
CA ARG A 48 -8.33 6.38 -1.14
C ARG A 48 -9.74 6.53 -0.59
N ASP A 49 -10.73 6.04 -1.33
CA ASP A 49 -12.08 5.90 -0.80
C ASP A 49 -12.07 4.89 0.34
N ILE A 50 -12.20 5.38 1.57
CA ILE A 50 -12.35 4.54 2.75
C ILE A 50 -13.85 4.36 2.97
N VAL A 51 -14.36 3.18 2.62
CA VAL A 51 -15.72 2.79 2.99
C VAL A 51 -15.75 2.62 4.50
N THR A 52 -16.37 3.56 5.21
CA THR A 52 -16.64 3.42 6.64
C THR A 52 -17.78 2.43 6.83
N PRO A 53 -17.54 1.21 7.35
CA PRO A 53 -18.61 0.23 7.51
C PRO A 53 -19.64 0.76 8.51
N ALA A 54 -20.92 0.52 8.23
CA ALA A 54 -21.98 0.83 9.18
C ALA A 54 -21.82 -0.01 10.46
N LEU A 55 -22.06 0.60 11.62
CA LEU A 55 -22.07 -0.11 12.91
C LEU A 55 -23.19 -1.14 12.92
N ARG A 56 -22.90 -2.34 13.43
CA ARG A 56 -23.92 -3.39 13.61
C ARG A 56 -24.93 -2.96 14.68
N GLY A 57 -26.20 -3.36 14.55
CA GLY A 57 -27.18 -3.18 15.62
C GLY A 57 -26.75 -3.89 16.91
N LEU A 58 -27.03 -3.26 18.06
CA LEU A 58 -26.81 -3.86 19.39
C LEU A 58 -27.79 -5.02 19.60
N ILE A 59 -27.32 -6.11 20.20
CA ILE A 59 -28.19 -7.20 20.65
C ILE A 59 -28.37 -7.03 22.15
N VAL A 60 -29.62 -6.83 22.57
CA VAL A 60 -30.01 -6.61 23.96
C VAL A 60 -30.94 -7.73 24.45
N ASP A 61 -30.99 -7.94 25.77
CA ASP A 61 -31.99 -8.78 26.40
C ASP A 61 -33.38 -8.07 26.47
N ASN A 62 -34.35 -8.71 27.12
CA ASN A 62 -35.71 -8.18 27.31
C ASN A 62 -35.77 -6.95 28.23
N GLU A 63 -34.76 -6.72 29.07
CA GLU A 63 -34.64 -5.57 29.96
C GLU A 63 -33.85 -4.41 29.30
N GLY A 64 -33.24 -4.66 28.14
CA GLY A 64 -32.44 -3.70 27.39
C GLY A 64 -30.94 -3.76 27.70
N ASN A 65 -30.46 -4.75 28.48
CA ASN A 65 -29.04 -4.90 28.75
C ASN A 65 -28.31 -5.48 27.52
N PRO A 66 -27.14 -4.94 27.15
CA PRO A 66 -26.40 -5.40 25.98
C PRO A 66 -25.76 -6.78 26.19
N ILE A 67 -26.07 -7.72 25.30
CA ILE A 67 -25.44 -9.05 25.23
C ILE A 67 -24.28 -9.05 24.22
N ALA A 68 -24.42 -8.30 23.12
CA ALA A 68 -23.36 -8.12 22.12
C ALA A 68 -23.25 -6.66 21.68
N ILE A 69 -22.05 -6.11 21.80
CA ILE A 69 -21.72 -4.73 21.45
C ILE A 69 -20.61 -4.69 20.39
N ASN A 70 -20.57 -3.60 19.63
CA ASN A 70 -19.41 -3.29 18.79
C ASN A 70 -18.45 -2.40 19.56
N LYS A 71 -17.16 -2.70 19.46
CA LYS A 71 -16.10 -1.86 20.00
C LYS A 71 -15.12 -1.56 18.87
N ALA A 72 -14.70 -0.30 18.76
CA ALA A 72 -13.59 0.05 17.90
C ALA A 72 -12.32 -0.62 18.45
N GLY A 73 -11.61 -1.35 17.59
CA GLY A 73 -10.34 -1.99 17.92
C GLY A 73 -9.27 -1.53 16.95
N LEU A 74 -8.07 -1.27 17.45
CA LEU A 74 -6.89 -1.08 16.62
C LEU A 74 -6.22 -2.43 16.41
N MET A 75 -5.87 -2.74 15.16
CA MET A 75 -5.24 -3.99 14.77
C MET A 75 -3.95 -3.69 14.02
N VAL A 76 -2.88 -4.37 14.42
CA VAL A 76 -1.59 -4.31 13.72
C VAL A 76 -1.53 -5.47 12.74
N THR A 77 -1.19 -5.15 11.49
CA THR A 77 -1.11 -6.12 10.39
C THR A 77 0.26 -6.16 9.76
N ALA A 78 0.63 -7.31 9.23
CA ALA A 78 1.88 -7.53 8.52
C ALA A 78 1.61 -7.83 7.05
N ASP A 79 2.33 -7.16 6.15
CA ASP A 79 2.33 -7.49 4.72
C ASP A 79 3.50 -8.42 4.41
N ARG A 80 3.18 -9.69 4.13
CA ARG A 80 4.17 -10.71 3.80
C ARG A 80 4.92 -10.39 2.49
N SER A 81 4.26 -9.77 1.52
CA SER A 81 4.87 -9.43 0.23
C SER A 81 6.00 -8.39 0.37
N ILE A 82 5.96 -7.56 1.41
CA ILE A 82 6.98 -6.58 1.74
C ILE A 82 8.05 -7.18 2.64
N LEU A 83 7.66 -7.93 3.69
CA LEU A 83 8.61 -8.56 4.61
C LEU A 83 9.57 -9.51 3.88
N ASP A 84 9.10 -10.23 2.86
CA ASP A 84 9.94 -11.14 2.06
C ASP A 84 11.03 -10.46 1.25
N LYS A 85 10.80 -9.20 0.87
CA LYS A 85 11.74 -8.43 0.05
C LYS A 85 12.90 -7.89 0.89
N GLN A 86 12.78 -7.91 2.22
CA GLN A 86 13.85 -7.50 3.12
C GLN A 86 14.93 -8.58 3.18
N SER A 87 16.18 -8.16 3.36
CA SER A 87 17.35 -9.06 3.42
C SER A 87 17.27 -10.09 4.54
N ASP A 88 16.62 -9.74 5.65
CA ASP A 88 16.40 -10.58 6.83
C ASP A 88 15.03 -11.28 6.84
N LYS A 89 14.27 -11.20 5.73
CA LYS A 89 12.89 -11.66 5.60
C LYS A 89 11.94 -11.06 6.64
N GLY A 90 12.24 -9.83 7.11
CA GLY A 90 11.44 -9.07 8.05
C GLY A 90 11.67 -9.44 9.52
N ARG A 91 12.69 -10.24 9.84
CA ARG A 91 12.93 -10.74 11.20
C ARG A 91 13.16 -9.61 12.21
N ALA A 92 13.99 -8.62 11.88
CA ALA A 92 14.29 -7.50 12.77
C ALA A 92 13.06 -6.63 13.04
N VAL A 93 12.22 -6.42 12.02
CA VAL A 93 10.95 -5.67 12.17
C VAL A 93 10.00 -6.42 13.09
N LEU A 94 9.83 -7.72 12.88
CA LEU A 94 8.94 -8.54 13.70
C LEU A 94 9.40 -8.64 15.16
N ILE A 95 10.71 -8.63 15.43
CA ILE A 95 11.23 -8.56 16.81
C ILE A 95 10.81 -7.25 17.48
N ARG A 96 11.04 -6.10 16.83
CA ARG A 96 10.65 -4.79 17.39
C ARG A 96 9.15 -4.67 17.61
N VAL A 97 8.35 -5.13 16.64
CA VAL A 97 6.88 -5.11 16.77
C VAL A 97 6.43 -6.05 17.90
N ALA A 98 7.05 -7.21 18.06
CA ALA A 98 6.76 -8.13 19.16
C ALA A 98 7.09 -7.50 20.53
N GLU A 99 8.20 -6.77 20.66
CA GLU A 99 8.56 -6.03 21.88
C GLU A 99 7.53 -4.94 22.21
N VAL A 100 7.10 -4.14 21.23
CA VAL A 100 6.09 -3.09 21.46
C VAL A 100 4.74 -3.69 21.85
N LEU A 101 4.36 -4.82 21.26
CA LEU A 101 3.09 -5.49 21.52
C LEU A 101 3.12 -6.41 22.75
N ASP A 102 4.25 -6.56 23.43
CA ASP A 102 4.47 -7.53 24.51
C ASP A 102 4.08 -8.96 24.11
N LEU A 103 4.44 -9.34 22.89
CA LEU A 103 4.18 -10.67 22.32
C LEU A 103 5.46 -11.47 22.16
N ASN A 104 5.35 -12.79 22.20
CA ASN A 104 6.49 -13.65 21.90
C ASN A 104 6.81 -13.60 20.40
N PHE A 105 8.08 -13.32 20.07
CA PHE A 105 8.55 -13.29 18.68
C PHE A 105 8.28 -14.59 17.92
N ILE A 106 8.42 -15.76 18.56
CA ILE A 106 8.22 -17.06 17.90
C ILE A 106 6.76 -17.19 17.43
N ASP A 107 5.81 -16.79 18.26
CA ASP A 107 4.38 -16.84 17.93
C ASP A 107 4.04 -15.84 16.83
N VAL A 108 4.58 -14.62 16.91
CA VAL A 108 4.38 -13.59 15.88
C VAL A 108 4.98 -14.05 14.55
N PHE A 109 6.17 -14.64 14.58
CA PHE A 109 6.83 -15.16 13.39
C PHE A 109 6.00 -16.29 12.76
N ALA A 110 5.56 -17.28 13.53
CA ALA A 110 4.73 -18.38 13.04
C ALA A 110 3.40 -17.86 12.43
N ARG A 111 2.73 -16.92 13.10
CA ARG A 111 1.48 -16.30 12.63
C ARG A 111 1.63 -15.54 11.30
N THR A 112 2.78 -14.92 11.06
CA THR A 112 3.03 -14.16 9.81
C THR A 112 3.42 -15.05 8.61
N ARG A 113 3.63 -16.35 8.83
CA ARG A 113 4.01 -17.30 7.79
C ARG A 113 2.83 -18.18 7.39
N LEU A 114 2.88 -18.66 6.16
CA LEU A 114 1.86 -19.58 5.66
C LEU A 114 2.06 -20.95 6.30
N CYS A 115 0.97 -21.61 6.67
CA CYS A 115 1.00 -22.93 7.29
C CYS A 115 1.78 -24.00 6.49
N GLY A 116 1.82 -23.87 5.16
CA GLY A 116 2.56 -24.76 4.28
C GLY A 116 4.09 -24.59 4.32
N GLU A 117 4.59 -23.44 4.76
CA GLU A 117 6.03 -23.14 4.83
C GLU A 117 6.67 -23.63 6.14
N LEU A 118 5.86 -23.81 7.19
CA LEU A 118 6.34 -24.15 8.53
C LEU A 118 6.48 -25.66 8.73
N PRO A 119 7.51 -26.12 9.48
CA PRO A 119 7.63 -27.50 9.93
C PRO A 119 6.39 -27.95 10.68
N LYS A 120 6.06 -29.25 10.65
CA LYS A 120 4.82 -29.79 11.23
C LYS A 120 4.60 -29.46 12.72
N GLY A 121 5.66 -29.22 13.48
CA GLY A 121 5.60 -28.88 14.92
C GLY A 121 5.51 -27.39 15.26
N GLU A 122 5.57 -26.49 14.28
CA GLU A 122 5.58 -25.03 14.49
C GLU A 122 4.39 -24.34 13.81
N ARG A 123 3.30 -25.10 13.55
CA ARG A 123 2.12 -24.60 12.81
C ARG A 123 1.05 -23.98 13.70
N ASP A 124 1.28 -23.91 14.99
CA ASP A 124 0.28 -23.39 15.91
C ASP A 124 0.06 -21.89 15.67
N GLY A 125 -1.12 -21.55 15.15
CA GLY A 125 -1.50 -20.18 14.81
C GLY A 125 -0.97 -19.66 13.47
N CYS A 126 -0.48 -20.52 12.58
CA CYS A 126 -0.02 -20.12 11.25
C CYS A 126 -1.13 -19.50 10.37
N TRP A 127 -0.73 -18.71 9.37
CA TRP A 127 -1.66 -18.05 8.47
C TRP A 127 -2.25 -19.03 7.44
N ASN A 128 -3.59 -19.12 7.43
CA ASN A 128 -4.36 -19.95 6.48
C ASN A 128 -4.80 -19.20 5.22
N GLY A 129 -4.62 -17.88 5.17
CA GLY A 129 -5.01 -17.04 4.04
C GLY A 129 -3.98 -17.00 2.92
N ASN A 130 -4.09 -16.00 2.06
CA ASN A 130 -3.10 -15.78 1.00
C ASN A 130 -1.98 -14.83 1.46
N ARG A 131 -0.87 -14.79 0.72
CA ARG A 131 0.31 -13.97 1.05
C ARG A 131 0.16 -12.46 0.82
N TYR A 132 -0.88 -12.03 0.12
CA TYR A 132 -1.11 -10.63 -0.23
C TYR A 132 -2.19 -9.98 0.65
N GLN A 133 -2.81 -10.77 1.51
CA GLN A 133 -3.72 -10.29 2.53
C GLN A 133 -2.93 -9.75 3.72
N PRO A 134 -3.37 -8.64 4.34
CA PRO A 134 -2.79 -8.15 5.57
C PRO A 134 -2.99 -9.20 6.67
N ILE A 135 -1.88 -9.71 7.20
CA ILE A 135 -1.91 -10.77 8.22
C ILE A 135 -2.05 -10.11 9.60
N PRO A 136 -3.10 -10.37 10.39
CA PRO A 136 -3.24 -9.84 11.74
C PRO A 136 -2.13 -10.36 12.64
N ILE A 137 -1.36 -9.46 13.26
CA ILE A 137 -0.47 -9.81 14.37
C ILE A 137 -1.27 -9.82 15.68
N THR A 138 -2.04 -8.74 15.91
CA THR A 138 -2.98 -8.61 17.03
C THR A 138 -4.31 -8.06 16.55
N LYS A 139 -5.40 -8.47 17.20
CA LYS A 139 -6.76 -7.96 16.98
C LYS A 139 -7.07 -6.74 17.84
N GLU A 140 -6.32 -6.55 18.91
CA GLU A 140 -6.51 -5.48 19.89
C GLU A 140 -5.13 -4.94 20.27
N ALA A 141 -4.84 -3.71 19.86
CA ALA A 141 -3.67 -2.93 20.24
C ALA A 141 -4.10 -1.65 20.95
N SER A 142 -3.29 -1.19 21.89
CA SER A 142 -3.50 0.13 22.51
C SER A 142 -3.03 1.25 21.58
N GLU A 143 -3.60 2.45 21.72
CA GLU A 143 -3.24 3.63 20.93
C GLU A 143 -1.73 3.92 21.03
N ASN A 144 -1.17 3.89 22.24
CA ASN A 144 0.26 4.13 22.46
C ASN A 144 1.15 3.13 21.71
N GLN A 145 0.77 1.86 21.66
CA GLN A 145 1.52 0.83 20.91
C GLN A 145 1.49 1.10 19.41
N VAL A 146 0.32 1.47 18.87
CA VAL A 146 0.16 1.76 17.45
C VAL A 146 0.92 3.01 17.05
N LEU A 147 0.84 4.09 17.84
CA LEU A 147 1.59 5.32 17.60
C LEU A 147 3.11 5.07 17.61
N THR A 148 3.60 4.27 18.57
CA THR A 148 5.01 3.89 18.63
C THR A 148 5.47 3.15 17.36
N ILE A 149 4.62 2.32 16.77
CA ILE A 149 4.93 1.60 15.52
C ILE A 149 4.90 2.55 14.30
N LEU A 150 4.02 3.55 14.29
CA LEU A 150 3.89 4.51 13.19
C LEU A 150 5.03 5.53 13.14
N GLU A 151 5.61 5.87 14.28
CA GLU A 151 6.64 6.90 14.40
C GLU A 151 8.09 6.37 14.19
N GLN A 152 8.28 5.05 14.12
CA GLN A 152 9.57 4.40 13.82
C GLN A 152 9.89 4.36 12.33
#